data_AF-A0A851Y427-F1
#
_entry.id   AF-A0A851Y427-F1
#
_cell.length_a   1.000
_cell.length_b   1.000
_cell.length_c   1.000
_cell.angle_alpha   90.00
_cell.angle_beta   90.00
_cell.angle_gamma   90.00
#
_symmetry.space_group_name_H-M   'P 1'
#
loop_
_entity.id
_entity.type
_entity.pdbx_description
1 polymer ?
#
loop_
_entity_poly.entity_id
_entity_poly.type
_entity_poly.pdbx_seq_one_letter_code
_entity_poly.pdbx_strand_id
1 'polypeptide(L)'
;MDPVVDVIAQVLLERMGNCSMSIQKAGNQCLGIMVGSVTPARAMRALMASGIHHRNVLVRKCAAEHLLTTMEQIGAQKLLSNSRYSTDLLVRALVKLAQDCHQDTRCYGRKMLNILMSHQKFEKYLKQSVPSRDL
;
A
#
# COMPACT_ATOMS: atom_id res chain seq x y z
N MET A 1 -13.71 17.28 1.84
CA MET A 1 -12.79 16.30 2.45
C MET A 1 -11.69 17.06 3.14
N ASP A 2 -11.30 16.65 4.34
CA ASP A 2 -10.14 17.24 5.03
C ASP A 2 -8.83 16.77 4.36
N PRO A 3 -7.99 17.68 3.81
CA PRO A 3 -6.73 17.35 3.14
C PRO A 3 -5.57 17.06 4.10
N VAL A 4 -5.72 17.30 5.41
CA VAL A 4 -4.63 17.29 6.39
C VAL A 4 -3.86 15.97 6.40
N VAL A 5 -4.54 14.82 6.38
CA VAL A 5 -3.89 13.49 6.40
C VAL A 5 -3.04 13.26 5.15
N ASP A 6 -3.50 13.71 3.99
CA ASP A 6 -2.78 13.50 2.73
C ASP A 6 -1.51 14.36 2.69
N VAL A 7 -1.60 15.59 3.20
CA VAL A 7 -0.45 16.51 3.35
C VAL A 7 0.57 15.97 4.36
N ILE A 8 0.12 15.51 5.54
CA ILE A 8 1.04 14.96 6.57
C ILE A 8 1.76 13.73 6.02
N ALA A 9 1.04 12.80 5.39
CA ALA A 9 1.63 11.61 4.80
C ALA A 9 2.71 11.98 3.78
N GLN A 10 2.40 12.91 2.86
CA GLN A 10 3.34 13.39 1.86
C GLN A 10 4.59 14.01 2.49
N VAL A 11 4.44 14.94 3.43
CA VAL A 11 5.57 15.65 4.05
C VAL A 11 6.49 14.67 4.79
N LEU A 12 5.92 13.73 5.56
CA LEU A 12 6.73 12.73 6.28
C LEU A 12 7.47 11.81 5.31
N LEU A 13 6.82 11.38 4.23
CA LEU A 13 7.42 10.58 3.16
C LEU A 13 8.57 11.32 2.46
N GLU A 14 8.42 12.60 2.13
CA GLU A 14 9.49 13.40 1.53
C GLU A 14 10.72 13.54 2.45
N ARG A 15 10.50 13.72 3.76
CA ARG A 15 11.60 13.81 4.75
C ARG A 15 12.41 12.52 4.84
N MET A 16 11.78 11.36 4.63
CA MET A 16 12.50 10.09 4.62
C MET A 16 13.41 9.91 3.40
N GLY A 17 13.14 10.61 2.30
CA GLY A 17 13.97 10.51 1.09
C GLY A 17 15.28 11.31 1.16
N ASN A 18 15.33 12.38 1.96
CA ASN A 18 16.32 13.45 1.83
C ASN A 18 17.15 13.70 3.10
N CYS A 19 16.96 12.92 4.17
CA CYS A 19 17.55 13.20 5.49
C CYS A 19 18.41 12.03 6.02
N SER A 20 19.11 12.28 7.13
CA SER A 20 19.93 11.27 7.82
C SER A 20 19.10 10.08 8.34
N MET A 21 19.74 8.94 8.58
CA MET A 21 19.10 7.72 9.10
C MET A 21 18.27 7.96 10.37
N SER A 22 18.71 8.84 11.27
CA SER A 22 17.96 9.18 12.49
C SER A 22 16.65 9.92 12.17
N ILE A 23 16.69 10.90 11.27
CA ILE A 23 15.51 11.64 10.82
C ILE A 23 14.58 10.73 10.04
N GLN A 24 15.11 9.84 9.20
CA GLN A 24 14.31 8.83 8.49
C GLN A 24 13.56 7.93 9.47
N LYS A 25 14.24 7.45 10.52
CA LYS A 25 13.62 6.62 11.57
C LYS A 25 12.51 7.37 12.32
N ALA A 26 12.76 8.64 12.69
CA ALA A 26 11.76 9.49 13.33
C ALA A 26 10.56 9.74 12.41
N GLY A 27 10.80 10.04 11.12
CA GLY A 27 9.75 10.21 10.12
C GLY A 27 8.90 8.95 9.95
N ASN A 28 9.52 7.78 9.93
CA ASN A 28 8.82 6.49 9.87
C ASN A 28 7.91 6.28 11.10
N GLN A 29 8.40 6.61 12.29
CA GLN A 29 7.62 6.52 13.53
C GLN A 29 6.44 7.48 13.53
N CYS A 30 6.65 8.74 13.15
CA CYS A 30 5.59 9.73 13.02
C CYS A 30 4.52 9.29 12.02
N LEU A 31 4.93 8.69 10.90
CA LEU A 31 4.00 8.18 9.91
C LEU A 31 3.16 7.03 10.48
N GLY A 32 3.78 6.13 11.25
CA GLY A 32 3.06 5.06 11.96
C GLY A 32 2.01 5.59 12.95
N ILE A 33 2.35 6.62 13.71
CA ILE A 33 1.41 7.28 14.63
C ILE A 33 0.23 7.89 13.85
N MET A 34 0.52 8.58 12.74
CA MET A 34 -0.52 9.17 11.88
C MET A 34 -1.44 8.10 11.27
N VAL A 35 -0.87 6.98 10.82
CA VAL A 35 -1.65 5.85 10.28
C VAL A 35 -2.57 5.26 11.36
N GLY A 36 -2.07 5.14 12.60
CA GLY A 36 -2.85 4.65 13.74
C GLY A 36 -3.91 5.61 14.27
N SER A 37 -3.85 6.90 13.96
CA SER A 37 -4.79 7.91 14.46
C SER A 37 -5.99 8.15 13.54
N VAL A 38 -6.02 7.55 12.35
CA VAL A 38 -7.09 7.71 11.36
C VAL A 38 -7.71 6.36 10.99
N THR A 39 -8.86 6.38 10.30
CA THR A 39 -9.46 5.11 9.82
C THR A 39 -8.51 4.39 8.85
N PRO A 40 -8.43 3.04 8.87
CA PRO A 40 -7.55 2.29 7.98
C PRO A 40 -7.78 2.60 6.49
N ALA A 41 -9.04 2.78 6.08
CA ALA A 41 -9.36 3.15 4.70
C ALA A 41 -8.77 4.52 4.29
N ARG A 42 -8.74 5.49 5.22
CA ARG A 42 -8.14 6.81 4.98
C ARG A 42 -6.62 6.71 4.90
N ALA A 43 -5.98 6.00 5.83
CA ALA A 43 -4.55 5.77 5.81
C ALA A 43 -4.11 5.09 4.50
N MET A 44 -4.81 4.03 4.10
CA MET A 44 -4.53 3.30 2.86
C MET A 44 -4.54 4.23 1.65
N ARG A 45 -5.57 5.08 1.53
CA ARG A 45 -5.68 6.03 0.42
C ARG A 45 -4.51 7.03 0.41
N ALA A 46 -4.15 7.60 1.56
CA ALA A 46 -3.05 8.56 1.65
C ALA A 46 -1.71 7.93 1.26
N LEU A 47 -1.44 6.71 1.76
CA LEU A 47 -0.22 5.95 1.46
C LEU A 47 -0.13 5.52 -0.02
N MET A 48 -1.25 5.09 -0.61
CA MET A 48 -1.30 4.73 -2.04
C MET A 48 -1.05 5.94 -2.94
N ALA A 49 -1.59 7.11 -2.60
CA ALA A 49 -1.45 8.32 -3.39
C ALA A 49 -0.03 8.90 -3.39
N SER A 50 0.65 8.89 -2.24
CA SER A 50 1.92 9.60 -2.04
C SER A 50 3.15 8.70 -2.01
N GLY A 51 3.00 7.43 -1.61
CA GLY A 51 4.14 6.57 -1.27
C GLY A 51 4.56 5.58 -2.35
N ILE A 52 3.61 4.81 -2.90
CA ILE A 52 3.91 3.62 -3.74
C ILE A 52 4.62 3.97 -5.05
N HIS A 53 4.39 5.17 -5.57
CA HIS A 53 4.94 5.61 -6.86
C HIS A 53 6.11 6.60 -6.73
N HIS A 54 6.60 6.81 -5.51
CA HIS A 54 7.68 7.75 -5.26
C HIS A 54 9.01 7.30 -5.88
N ARG A 55 9.82 8.24 -6.37
CA ARG A 55 11.11 7.94 -7.03
C ARG A 55 12.14 7.38 -6.04
N ASN A 56 12.14 7.88 -4.81
CA ASN A 56 13.04 7.42 -3.76
C ASN A 56 12.62 6.06 -3.20
N VAL A 57 13.58 5.13 -3.14
CA VAL A 57 13.40 3.74 -2.71
C VAL A 57 12.96 3.63 -1.25
N LEU A 58 13.53 4.43 -0.36
CA LEU A 58 13.24 4.36 1.09
C LEU A 58 11.82 4.85 1.40
N VAL A 59 11.35 5.83 0.63
CA VAL A 59 9.96 6.31 0.71
C VAL A 59 8.98 5.22 0.33
N ARG A 60 9.26 4.48 -0.77
CA ARG A 60 8.43 3.34 -1.17
C ARG A 60 8.46 2.21 -0.13
N LYS A 61 9.63 1.91 0.44
CA LYS A 61 9.78 0.92 1.52
C LYS A 61 8.91 1.28 2.72
N CYS A 62 9.01 2.52 3.19
CA CYS A 62 8.24 2.98 4.35
C CYS A 62 6.73 2.98 4.07
N ALA A 63 6.31 3.49 2.91
CA ALA A 63 4.90 3.46 2.54
C ALA A 63 4.36 2.03 2.48
N ALA A 64 5.14 1.09 1.91
CA ALA A 64 4.76 -0.32 1.82
C ALA A 64 4.67 -1.02 3.19
N GLU A 65 5.54 -0.66 4.14
CA GLU A 65 5.52 -1.16 5.51
C GLU A 65 4.18 -0.80 6.20
N HIS A 66 3.81 0.48 6.20
CA HIS A 66 2.56 0.93 6.83
C HIS A 66 1.31 0.51 6.06
N LEU A 67 1.42 0.39 4.74
CA LEU A 67 0.32 -0.09 3.90
C LEU A 67 -0.01 -1.55 4.22
N LEU A 68 1.00 -2.39 4.46
CA LEU A 68 0.78 -3.77 4.88
C LEU A 68 -0.01 -3.83 6.18
N THR A 69 0.42 -3.13 7.22
CA THR A 69 -0.30 -3.07 8.52
C THR A 69 -1.73 -2.57 8.34
N THR A 70 -1.91 -1.54 7.51
CA THR A 70 -3.25 -0.99 7.21
C THR A 70 -4.14 -2.03 6.50
N MET A 71 -3.60 -2.79 5.55
CA MET A 71 -4.33 -3.83 4.83
C MET A 71 -4.67 -5.03 5.71
N GLU A 72 -3.77 -5.41 6.63
CA GLU A 72 -4.03 -6.44 7.64
C GLU A 72 -5.24 -6.05 8.52
N GLN A 73 -5.32 -4.78 8.93
CA GLN A 73 -6.44 -4.25 9.70
C GLN A 73 -7.77 -4.20 8.92
N ILE A 74 -7.73 -3.86 7.62
CA ILE A 74 -8.94 -3.83 6.78
C ILE A 74 -9.45 -5.26 6.50
N GLY A 75 -8.53 -6.18 6.23
CA GLY A 75 -8.82 -7.57 5.90
C GLY A 75 -9.27 -7.77 4.44
N ALA A 76 -8.96 -8.95 3.90
CA ALA A 76 -9.18 -9.30 2.50
C ALA A 76 -10.65 -9.15 2.05
N GLN A 77 -11.61 -9.50 2.92
CA GLN A 77 -13.04 -9.42 2.59
C GLN A 77 -13.49 -8.01 2.21
N LYS A 78 -13.02 -6.99 2.95
CA LYS A 78 -13.35 -5.57 2.75
C LYS A 78 -12.53 -4.97 1.61
N LEU A 79 -11.26 -5.36 1.48
CA LEU A 79 -10.41 -4.93 0.37
C LEU A 79 -11.01 -5.34 -0.99
N LEU A 80 -11.57 -6.56 -1.05
CA LEU A 80 -12.14 -7.17 -2.25
C LEU A 80 -13.65 -6.93 -2.42
N SER A 81 -14.31 -6.21 -1.52
CA SER A 81 -15.73 -5.83 -1.69
C SER A 81 -15.92 -4.55 -2.49
N ASN A 82 -14.83 -3.88 -2.88
CA ASN A 82 -14.88 -2.67 -3.70
C ASN A 82 -15.23 -2.98 -5.16
N SER A 83 -15.43 -1.92 -5.95
CA SER A 83 -15.63 -2.06 -7.40
C SER A 83 -14.48 -2.83 -8.05
N ARG A 84 -14.75 -3.52 -9.16
CA ARG A 84 -13.72 -4.24 -9.91
C ARG A 84 -12.56 -3.34 -10.33
N TYR A 85 -12.86 -2.11 -10.72
CA TYR A 85 -11.86 -1.09 -11.05
C TYR A 85 -10.93 -0.77 -9.87
N SER A 86 -11.50 -0.58 -8.67
CA SER A 86 -10.73 -0.32 -7.46
C SER A 86 -9.84 -1.51 -7.07
N THR A 87 -10.37 -2.74 -7.21
CA THR A 87 -9.62 -3.97 -6.95
C THR A 87 -8.46 -4.13 -7.92
N ASP A 88 -8.67 -3.84 -9.20
CA ASP A 88 -7.63 -3.89 -10.24
C ASP A 88 -6.51 -2.86 -9.99
N LEU A 89 -6.86 -1.62 -9.62
CA LEU A 89 -5.87 -0.62 -9.20
C LEU A 89 -5.05 -1.08 -7.98
N LEU A 90 -5.71 -1.65 -6.98
CA LEU A 90 -5.04 -2.19 -5.80
C LEU A 90 -4.07 -3.30 -6.21
N VAL A 91 -4.52 -4.30 -6.97
CA VAL A 91 -3.68 -5.42 -7.42
C VAL A 91 -2.48 -4.92 -8.21
N ARG A 92 -2.66 -3.98 -9.15
CA ARG A 92 -1.55 -3.38 -9.90
C ARG A 92 -0.53 -2.69 -8.99
N ALA A 93 -0.99 -1.94 -7.99
CA ALA A 93 -0.10 -1.29 -7.03
C ALA A 93 0.70 -2.32 -6.21
N LEU A 94 0.07 -3.40 -5.76
CA LEU A 94 0.72 -4.45 -4.98
C LEU A 94 1.70 -5.29 -5.80
N VAL A 95 1.37 -5.60 -7.05
CA VAL A 95 2.29 -6.26 -7.99
C VAL A 95 3.52 -5.39 -8.22
N LYS A 96 3.34 -4.07 -8.41
CA LYS A 96 4.46 -3.13 -8.52
C LYS A 96 5.37 -3.16 -7.28
N LEU A 97 4.80 -3.18 -6.08
CA LEU A 97 5.58 -3.31 -4.84
C LEU A 97 6.30 -4.67 -4.76
N ALA A 98 5.64 -5.75 -5.14
CA ALA A 98 6.21 -7.10 -5.14
C ALA A 98 7.39 -7.26 -6.12
N GLN A 99 7.47 -6.40 -7.13
CA GLN A 99 8.53 -6.33 -8.14
C GLN A 99 9.51 -5.16 -7.92
N ASP A 100 9.44 -4.45 -6.78
CA ASP A 100 10.30 -3.30 -6.50
C ASP A 100 11.80 -3.66 -6.48
N CYS A 101 12.68 -2.69 -6.75
CA CYS A 101 14.12 -2.92 -6.66
C CYS A 101 14.60 -3.20 -5.22
N HIS A 102 13.88 -2.74 -4.18
CA HIS A 102 14.24 -2.96 -2.79
C HIS A 102 13.63 -4.24 -2.19
N GLN A 103 14.46 -5.03 -1.51
CA GLN A 103 14.07 -6.35 -0.99
C GLN A 103 12.89 -6.30 -0.01
N ASP A 104 12.92 -5.38 0.96
CA ASP A 104 11.83 -5.27 1.94
C ASP A 104 10.51 -4.85 1.28
N THR A 105 10.56 -3.91 0.34
CA THR A 105 9.39 -3.46 -0.42
C THR A 105 8.77 -4.63 -1.17
N ARG A 106 9.59 -5.48 -1.81
CA ARG A 106 9.12 -6.73 -2.43
C ARG A 106 8.49 -7.67 -1.42
N CYS A 107 9.08 -7.80 -0.23
CA CYS A 107 8.56 -8.65 0.84
C CYS A 107 7.16 -8.19 1.28
N TYR A 108 6.98 -6.88 1.54
CA TYR A 108 5.68 -6.32 1.90
C TYR A 108 4.66 -6.47 0.76
N GLY A 109 5.05 -6.21 -0.49
CA GLY A 109 4.19 -6.41 -1.67
C GLY A 109 3.66 -7.84 -1.76
N ARG A 110 4.53 -8.85 -1.60
CA ARG A 110 4.12 -10.26 -1.59
C ARG A 110 3.20 -10.61 -0.43
N LYS A 111 3.47 -10.11 0.78
CA LYS A 111 2.59 -10.31 1.94
C LYS A 111 1.19 -9.74 1.69
N MET A 112 1.11 -8.54 1.13
CA MET A 112 -0.18 -7.92 0.77
C MET A 112 -0.93 -8.70 -0.32
N LEU A 113 -0.23 -9.22 -1.33
CA LEU A 113 -0.84 -10.12 -2.31
C LEU A 113 -1.36 -11.41 -1.66
N ASN A 114 -0.61 -11.99 -0.72
CA ASN A 114 -1.06 -13.18 0.02
C ASN A 114 -2.33 -12.93 0.83
N ILE A 115 -2.48 -11.74 1.44
CA ILE A 115 -3.73 -11.33 2.11
C ILE A 115 -4.89 -11.42 1.13
N LEU A 116 -4.76 -10.85 -0.07
CA LEU A 116 -5.84 -10.94 -1.08
C LEU A 116 -6.09 -12.39 -1.53
N MET A 117 -5.02 -13.14 -1.84
CA MET A 117 -5.11 -14.52 -2.33
C MET A 117 -5.75 -15.49 -1.35
N SER A 118 -5.65 -15.22 -0.04
CA SER A 118 -6.29 -16.04 1.01
C SER A 118 -7.82 -16.03 0.99
N HIS A 119 -8.46 -15.18 0.19
CA HIS A 119 -9.91 -14.98 0.19
C HIS A 119 -10.56 -15.38 -1.14
N GLN A 120 -11.63 -16.17 -1.08
CA GLN A 120 -12.35 -16.72 -2.26
C GLN A 120 -12.83 -15.67 -3.29
N LYS A 121 -13.07 -14.42 -2.87
CA LYS A 121 -13.42 -13.32 -3.80
C LYS A 121 -12.28 -12.99 -4.76
N PHE A 122 -11.02 -13.22 -4.35
CA PHE A 122 -9.88 -13.00 -5.21
C PHE A 122 -9.83 -14.02 -6.35
N GLU A 123 -10.16 -15.28 -6.07
CA GLU A 123 -10.29 -16.31 -7.11
C GLU A 123 -11.35 -15.92 -8.16
N LYS A 124 -12.51 -15.41 -7.72
CA LYS A 124 -13.55 -14.90 -8.64
C LYS A 124 -13.03 -13.73 -9.46
N TYR A 125 -12.31 -12.80 -8.84
CA TYR A 125 -11.66 -11.69 -9.54
C TYR A 125 -10.68 -12.18 -10.61
N LEU A 126 -9.83 -13.17 -10.29
CA LEU A 126 -8.87 -13.75 -11.24
C LEU A 126 -9.57 -14.39 -12.43
N LYS A 127 -10.56 -15.27 -12.20
CA LYS A 127 -11.32 -15.94 -13.28
C LYS A 127 -11.95 -14.97 -14.27
N GLN A 128 -12.42 -13.82 -13.78
CA GLN A 128 -12.99 -12.78 -14.63
C GLN A 128 -11.94 -11.96 -15.37
N SER A 129 -10.70 -11.93 -14.89
CA SER A 129 -9.61 -11.08 -15.40
C SER A 129 -8.74 -11.78 -16.45
N VAL A 130 -8.79 -13.10 -16.53
CA VAL A 130 -8.18 -13.86 -17.64
C VAL A 130 -9.07 -13.67 -18.88
N PRO A 131 -8.54 -13.12 -19.99
CA PRO A 131 -9.27 -13.08 -21.26
C PRO A 131 -9.66 -14.50 -21.66
N SER A 132 -10.87 -14.68 -22.20
CA SER A 132 -11.35 -15.96 -22.75
C SER A 132 -10.64 -16.36 -24.05
N ARG A 133 -9.31 -16.31 -24.07
CA ARG A 133 -8.46 -16.68 -25.19
C ARG A 133 -7.41 -17.62 -24.65
N ASP A 134 -7.75 -18.91 -24.69
CA ASP A 134 -6.86 -20.07 -24.77
C ASP A 134 -7.72 -21.36 -24.65
N LEU A 135 -8.70 -21.49 -25.54
CA LEU A 135 -9.39 -22.74 -25.87
C LEU A 135 -9.43 -22.87 -27.40
#